data_AF-G4ZR19-F1
#
_entry.id   AF-G4ZR19-F1
#
_cell.length_a   1.000
_cell.length_b   1.000
_cell.length_c   1.000
_cell.angle_alpha   90.00
_cell.angle_beta   90.00
_cell.angle_gamma   90.00
#
_symmetry.space_group_name_H-M   'P 1'
#
loop_
_entity.id
_entity.type
_entity.pdbx_description
1 polymer ?
#
loop_
_entity_poly.entity_id
_entity_poly.type
_entity_poly.pdbx_seq_one_letter_code
_entity_poly.pdbx_strand_id
1 'polypeptide(L)' 'YLEVANGRRTTVVVVTTHAIYEGDEITVDYGPDLWFVCRCGHANCRHCDIQDEQDP' A
#
# COMPACT_ATOMS: atom_id res chain seq x y z
N TYR A 1 -4.08 -15.17 -2.81
CA TYR A 1 -3.77 -14.86 -1.39
C TYR A 1 -2.58 -15.70 -0.98
N LEU A 2 -1.44 -15.09 -0.62
CA LEU A 2 -0.36 -15.80 0.05
C LEU A 2 -0.41 -15.36 1.51
N GLU A 3 -1.14 -16.11 2.31
CA GLU A 3 -1.13 -15.91 3.75
C GLU A 3 0.26 -16.28 4.24
N VAL A 4 0.99 -15.31 4.82
CA VAL A 4 2.34 -15.54 5.36
C VAL A 4 2.21 -16.30 6.69
N ALA A 5 1.80 -17.56 6.62
CA ALA A 5 1.79 -18.48 7.75
C ALA A 5 3.21 -19.01 7.97
N ASN A 6 4.13 -18.12 8.34
CA ASN A 6 5.38 -18.57 8.93
C ASN A 6 5.00 -19.14 10.31
N GLY A 7 5.32 -20.39 10.63
CA GLY A 7 4.93 -21.06 11.89
C GLY A 7 5.51 -20.44 13.18
N ARG A 8 5.90 -19.16 13.13
CA ARG A 8 6.40 -18.28 14.18
C ARG A 8 5.53 -17.02 14.19
N ARG A 9 5.32 -16.42 15.36
CA ARG A 9 4.59 -15.14 15.47
C ARG A 9 5.32 -14.07 14.64
N THR A 10 4.63 -13.55 13.62
CA THR A 10 5.09 -12.40 12.83
C THR A 10 4.37 -11.16 13.33
N THR A 11 5.11 -10.13 13.71
CA THR A 11 4.57 -8.81 14.06
C THR A 11 5.06 -7.81 13.03
N VAL A 12 4.13 -7.11 12.39
CA VAL A 12 4.43 -6.02 11.45
C VAL A 12 4.24 -4.71 12.20
N VAL A 13 5.24 -3.83 12.15
CA VAL A 13 5.19 -2.48 12.71
C VAL A 13 5.35 -1.49 11.58
N VAL A 14 4.43 -0.53 11.48
CA VAL A 14 4.51 0.58 10.53
C VAL A 14 5.07 1.78 11.27
N VAL A 15 6.14 2.38 10.71
CA VAL A 15 6.76 3.60 11.23
C VAL A 15 6.60 4.68 10.17
N THR A 16 6.25 5.88 10.63
CA THR A 16 5.98 7.01 9.76
C THR A 16 7.30 7.51 9.16
N THR A 17 7.34 7.71 7.84
CA THR A 17 8.52 8.27 7.17
C THR A 17 8.58 9.80 7.26
N HIS A 18 7.46 10.42 7.61
CA HIS A 18 7.29 11.87 7.74
C HIS A 18 6.41 12.22 8.95
N ALA A 19 6.33 13.51 9.29
CA ALA A 19 5.42 14.00 10.32
C ALA A 19 3.96 13.78 9.88
N ILE A 20 3.10 13.40 10.83
CA ILE A 20 1.67 13.24 10.64
C ILE A 20 0.96 14.37 11.41
N TYR A 21 -0.02 14.99 10.76
CA TYR A 21 -0.91 15.97 11.36
C TYR A 21 -2.32 15.39 11.51
N GLU A 22 -3.14 16.06 12.33
CA GLU A 22 -4.53 15.64 12.52
C GLU A 22 -5.32 15.73 11.20
N GLY A 23 -5.97 14.63 10.82
CA GLY A 23 -6.74 14.52 9.58
C GLY A 23 -5.97 13.95 8.38
N ASP A 24 -4.66 13.72 8.51
CA ASP A 24 -3.86 13.11 7.45
C ASP A 24 -4.22 11.64 7.24
N GLU A 25 -4.29 11.23 5.97
CA GLU A 25 -4.38 9.82 5.61
C GLU A 25 -3.00 9.15 5.80
N ILE A 26 -2.98 8.04 6.52
CA ILE A 26 -1.78 7.21 6.69
C ILE A 26 -1.73 6.18 5.56
N THR A 27 -0.69 6.26 4.74
CA THR A 27 -0.50 5.35 3.61
C THR A 27 0.72 4.45 3.82
N VAL A 28 0.74 3.30 3.14
CA VAL A 28 1.84 2.34 3.15
C VAL A 28 2.14 1.94 1.72
N ASP A 29 3.42 1.81 1.37
CA ASP A 29 3.86 1.22 0.11
C ASP A 29 3.77 -0.31 0.21
N TYR A 30 2.79 -0.90 -0.46
CA TYR A 30 2.57 -2.36 -0.51
C TYR A 30 3.57 -3.09 -1.42
N GLY A 31 4.42 -2.35 -2.13
CA GLY A 31 5.28 -2.89 -3.17
C GLY A 31 4.62 -2.88 -4.55
N PRO A 32 5.35 -3.35 -5.59
CA PRO A 32 4.90 -3.26 -6.97
C PRO A 32 3.79 -4.27 -7.33
N ASP A 33 3.71 -5.41 -6.65
CA ASP A 33 2.83 -6.51 -7.02
C ASP A 33 1.50 -6.46 -6.25
N LEU A 34 0.60 -5.59 -6.71
CA LEU A 34 -0.72 -5.39 -6.11
C LEU A 34 -1.77 -6.32 -6.74
N TRP A 35 -2.72 -6.74 -5.91
CA TRP A 35 -3.87 -7.56 -6.31
C TRP A 35 -5.13 -6.71 -6.60
N PHE A 36 -4.96 -5.39 -6.65
CA PHE A 36 -5.97 -4.38 -6.93
C PHE A 36 -5.31 -3.21 -7.65
N VAL A 37 -6.11 -2.36 -8.31
CA VAL A 37 -5.63 -1.13 -8.94
C VAL A 37 -5.32 -0.10 -7.84
N CYS A 38 -4.08 0.37 -7.78
CA CYS A 38 -3.69 1.44 -6.87
C CYS A 38 -4.35 2.76 -7.29
N ARG A 39 -5.16 3.37 -6.41
CA ARG A 39 -5.86 4.65 -6.66
C ARG A 39 -5.34 5.79 -5.80
N CYS A 40 -4.06 5.77 -5.47
CA CYS A 40 -3.47 6.76 -4.56
C CYS A 40 -3.35 8.16 -5.15
N GLY A 41 -3.55 8.35 -6.46
CA GLY A 41 -3.55 9.67 -7.13
C GLY A 41 -2.20 10.42 -7.12
N HIS A 42 -1.14 9.85 -6.54
CA HIS A 42 0.16 10.48 -6.50
C HIS A 42 0.79 10.54 -7.90
N ALA A 43 1.37 11.69 -8.25
CA ALA A 43 2.00 11.93 -9.55
C ALA A 43 3.16 10.97 -9.88
N ASN A 44 3.75 10.35 -8.86
CA ASN A 44 4.82 9.36 -8.98
C ASN A 44 4.36 7.93 -8.63
N CYS A 45 3.05 7.65 -8.70
CA CYS A 45 2.55 6.29 -8.51
C CYS A 45 3.16 5.35 -9.56
N ARG A 46 3.68 4.21 -9.12
CA ARG A 46 4.23 3.17 -10.01
C ARG A 46 3.17 2.54 -10.92
N HIS A 47 1.90 2.70 -10.58
CA HIS A 47 0.74 2.15 -11.26
C HIS A 47 -0.16 3.25 -11.86
N CYS A 48 0.40 4.44 -12.12
CA CYS A 48 -0.34 5.60 -12.61
C CYS A 48 -1.14 5.32 -13.90
N ASP A 49 -0.63 4.43 -14.75
CA ASP A 49 -1.20 4.19 -16.09
C ASP A 49 -2.50 3.39 -16.07
N ILE A 50 -2.86 2.78 -14.93
CA ILE A 50 -4.02 1.90 -14.80
C ILE A 50 -5.02 2.35 -13.73
N GLN A 51 -4.88 3.55 -13.14
CA GLN A 51 -5.69 3.96 -11.99
C GLN A 51 -7.19 4.11 -12.29
N ASP A 52 -7.54 4.33 -13.56
CA ASP A 52 -8.92 4.46 -14.04
C ASP A 52 -9.54 3.11 -14.45
N GLU A 53 -8.80 2.01 -14.32
CA GLU A 53 -9.29 0.67 -14.62
C GLU A 53 -10.07 0.07 -13.44
N GLN A 54 -10.84 -0.98 -13.75
CA GLN A 54 -11.53 -1.79 -12.74
C GLN A 54 -10.54 -2.75 -12.08
N ASP A 55 -10.80 -3.12 -10.82
CA ASP A 55 -9.98 -4.12 -10.15
C ASP A 55 -10.08 -5.50 -10.86
N PRO A 56 -8.98 -6.29 -10.88
CA PRO A 56 -8.96 -7.64 -11.47
C PRO A 56 -9.95 -8.63 -10.85
#